data_AF-A0A7U9SL88-F1
#
_entry.id   AF-A0A7U9SL88-F1
#
_cell.length_a   1.000
_cell.length_b   1.000
_cell.length_c   1.000
_cell.angle_alpha   90.00
_cell.angle_beta   90.00
_cell.angle_gamma   90.00
#
_symmetry.space_group_name_H-M   'P 1'
#
loop_
_entity.id
_entity.type
_entity.pdbx_description
1 polymer ?
#
loop_
_entity_poly.entity_id
_entity_poly.type
_entity_poly.pdbx_seq_one_letter_code
_entity_poly.pdbx_strand_id
1 'polypeptide(L)'
;MFPYADYEFYIEKMHGKLDRDIFEKEVLEASFFLRYLTFGKSDMVQPEELQYAACAVADMYVKEKQKIDEGETGKKSESIDGYSVTYASEQKDGEILEELLSRKASKIAKRYLLRTGLLTRKVGCGHDHQYGCDIISQDSRDE
;
A
#
# COMPACT_ATOMS: atom_id res chain seq x y z
N MET A 1 -1.97 -11.14 -15.82
CA MET A 1 -3.38 -10.82 -16.09
C MET A 1 -3.73 -9.53 -15.38
N PHE A 2 -4.41 -8.62 -16.07
CA PHE A 2 -4.90 -7.37 -15.51
C PHE A 2 -6.38 -7.25 -15.88
N PRO A 3 -7.31 -7.00 -14.93
CA PRO A 3 -7.11 -6.87 -13.47
C PRO A 3 -6.52 -8.13 -12.82
N TYR A 4 -6.02 -8.00 -11.58
CA TYR A 4 -5.29 -9.08 -10.91
C TYR A 4 -6.20 -10.18 -10.33
N ALA A 5 -7.53 -10.01 -10.35
CA ALA A 5 -8.48 -11.02 -9.91
C ALA A 5 -9.74 -11.00 -10.79
N ASP A 6 -10.29 -12.19 -11.03
CA ASP A 6 -11.54 -12.38 -11.76
C ASP A 6 -12.74 -12.52 -10.82
N TYR A 7 -13.93 -12.28 -11.36
CA TYR A 7 -15.17 -12.47 -10.61
C TYR A 7 -15.40 -13.93 -10.18
N GLU A 8 -15.00 -14.89 -11.01
CA GLU A 8 -15.10 -16.32 -10.68
C GLU A 8 -14.25 -16.65 -9.44
N PHE A 9 -13.00 -16.19 -9.41
CA PHE A 9 -12.14 -16.34 -8.24
C PHE A 9 -12.73 -15.66 -6.99
N TYR A 10 -13.31 -14.48 -7.16
CA TYR A 10 -13.93 -13.72 -6.07
C TYR A 10 -15.08 -14.48 -5.40
N ILE A 11 -15.97 -15.11 -6.19
CA ILE A 11 -17.11 -15.87 -5.67
C ILE A 11 -16.68 -17.23 -5.13
N GLU A 12 -15.85 -17.96 -5.88
CA GLU A 12 -15.53 -19.35 -5.55
C GLU A 12 -14.51 -19.48 -4.43
N LYS A 13 -13.48 -18.63 -4.40
CA LYS A 13 -12.37 -18.74 -3.43
C LYS A 13 -12.44 -17.72 -2.30
N MET A 14 -12.81 -16.48 -2.62
CA MET A 14 -12.92 -15.41 -1.64
C MET A 14 -14.30 -15.37 -0.96
N HIS A 15 -15.30 -16.06 -1.51
CA HIS A 15 -16.68 -16.07 -1.02
C HIS A 15 -17.25 -14.66 -0.86
N GLY A 16 -16.89 -13.80 -1.82
CA GLY A 16 -17.36 -12.45 -1.93
C GLY A 16 -18.86 -12.34 -2.17
N LYS A 17 -19.43 -11.17 -1.88
CA LYS A 17 -20.88 -10.91 -1.98
C LYS A 17 -21.24 -9.72 -2.86
N LEU A 18 -20.23 -9.05 -3.43
CA LEU A 18 -20.47 -7.93 -4.33
C LEU A 18 -21.08 -8.40 -5.65
N ASP A 19 -21.93 -7.54 -6.21
CA ASP A 19 -22.42 -7.70 -7.57
C ASP A 19 -21.26 -7.60 -8.58
N ARG A 20 -21.38 -8.29 -9.72
CA ARG A 20 -20.34 -8.36 -10.74
C ARG A 20 -19.96 -6.97 -11.26
N ASP A 21 -20.93 -6.12 -11.56
CA ASP A 21 -20.66 -4.80 -12.17
C ASP A 21 -19.93 -3.86 -11.20
N ILE A 22 -20.20 -4.00 -9.90
CA ILE A 22 -19.53 -3.26 -8.84
C ILE A 22 -18.11 -3.82 -8.66
N PHE A 23 -17.99 -5.13 -8.56
CA PHE A 23 -16.70 -5.79 -8.36
C PHE A 23 -15.72 -5.47 -9.50
N GLU A 24 -16.14 -5.55 -10.77
CA GLU A 24 -15.27 -5.31 -11.93
C GLU A 24 -14.71 -3.88 -11.96
N LYS A 25 -15.47 -2.89 -11.48
CA LYS A 25 -14.98 -1.50 -11.35
C LYS A 25 -13.96 -1.36 -10.23
N GLU A 26 -14.27 -1.92 -9.07
CA GLU A 26 -13.47 -1.75 -7.85
C GLU A 26 -12.18 -2.58 -7.89
N VAL A 27 -12.22 -3.77 -8.49
CA VAL A 27 -11.02 -4.60 -8.68
C VAL A 27 -10.04 -3.95 -9.66
N LEU A 28 -10.52 -3.19 -10.63
CA LEU A 28 -9.68 -2.44 -11.56
C LEU A 28 -8.92 -1.34 -10.83
N GLU A 29 -9.60 -0.55 -9.99
CA GLU A 29 -8.98 0.47 -9.14
C GLU A 29 -7.98 -0.16 -8.14
N ALA A 30 -8.39 -1.23 -7.46
CA ALA A 30 -7.53 -1.99 -6.56
C ALA A 30 -6.29 -2.57 -7.26
N SER A 31 -6.43 -3.04 -8.50
CA SER A 31 -5.32 -3.57 -9.29
C SER A 31 -4.32 -2.48 -9.64
N PHE A 32 -4.77 -1.29 -10.03
CA PHE A 32 -3.86 -0.14 -10.24
C PHE A 32 -3.11 0.22 -8.96
N PHE A 33 -3.81 0.26 -7.82
CA PHE A 33 -3.20 0.53 -6.53
C PHE A 33 -2.12 -0.51 -6.16
N LEU A 34 -2.41 -1.81 -6.33
CA LEU A 34 -1.45 -2.89 -6.07
C LEU A 34 -0.26 -2.85 -7.03
N ARG A 35 -0.50 -2.50 -8.30
CA ARG A 35 0.55 -2.31 -9.30
C ARG A 35 1.51 -1.19 -8.88
N TYR A 36 0.95 -0.07 -8.42
CA TYR A 36 1.71 1.04 -7.87
C TYR A 36 2.50 0.61 -6.61
N LEU A 37 1.84 -0.02 -5.66
CA LEU A 37 2.44 -0.46 -4.39
C LEU A 37 3.60 -1.44 -4.58
N THR A 38 3.53 -2.29 -5.61
CA THR A 38 4.55 -3.30 -5.93
C THR A 38 5.57 -2.82 -6.97
N PHE A 39 5.53 -1.54 -7.35
CA PHE A 39 6.40 -0.97 -8.38
C PHE A 39 6.39 -1.75 -9.71
N GLY A 40 5.22 -2.24 -10.11
CA GLY A 40 5.03 -3.03 -11.35
C GLY A 40 5.51 -4.49 -11.28
N LYS A 41 6.05 -4.95 -10.14
CA LYS A 41 6.48 -6.37 -10.00
C LYS A 41 5.33 -7.36 -10.10
N SER A 42 4.12 -6.92 -9.73
CA SER A 42 2.88 -7.68 -9.87
C SER A 42 2.53 -8.01 -11.33
N ASP A 43 3.04 -7.27 -12.32
CA ASP A 43 2.86 -7.64 -13.73
C ASP A 43 3.69 -8.88 -14.09
N MET A 44 4.87 -9.02 -13.48
CA MET A 44 5.83 -10.10 -13.76
C MET A 44 5.55 -11.35 -12.92
N VAL A 45 5.16 -11.18 -11.65
CA VAL A 45 4.94 -12.28 -10.71
C VAL A 45 3.54 -12.11 -10.10
N GLN A 46 2.66 -13.06 -10.40
CA GLN A 46 1.26 -13.06 -9.99
C GLN A 46 0.99 -14.27 -9.09
N PRO A 47 1.43 -14.22 -7.82
CA PRO A 47 1.13 -15.26 -6.86
C PRO A 47 -0.38 -15.23 -6.52
N GLU A 48 -0.93 -16.33 -6.04
CA GLU A 48 -2.36 -16.41 -5.72
C GLU A 48 -2.77 -15.38 -4.65
N GLU A 49 -1.86 -15.08 -3.71
CA GLU A 49 -2.01 -14.06 -2.69
C GLU A 49 -2.26 -12.65 -3.25
N LEU A 50 -1.81 -12.37 -4.48
CA LEU A 50 -2.08 -11.10 -5.16
C LEU A 50 -3.57 -10.98 -5.54
N GLN A 51 -4.19 -12.09 -5.95
CA GLN A 51 -5.62 -12.11 -6.28
C GLN A 51 -6.46 -11.90 -5.02
N TYR A 52 -6.09 -12.59 -3.92
CA TYR A 52 -6.69 -12.39 -2.60
C TYR A 52 -6.54 -10.94 -2.11
N ALA A 53 -5.38 -10.32 -2.30
CA ALA A 53 -5.14 -8.92 -1.96
C ALA A 53 -6.03 -7.97 -2.78
N ALA A 54 -6.15 -8.19 -4.09
CA ALA A 54 -6.97 -7.36 -4.98
C ALA A 54 -8.44 -7.40 -4.56
N CYS A 55 -9.00 -8.58 -4.33
CA CYS A 55 -10.36 -8.77 -3.85
C CYS A 55 -10.60 -8.08 -2.50
N ALA A 56 -9.67 -8.24 -1.54
CA ALA A 56 -9.81 -7.65 -0.21
C ALA A 56 -9.73 -6.11 -0.23
N VAL A 57 -8.94 -5.53 -1.13
CA VAL A 57 -8.88 -4.07 -1.32
C VAL A 57 -10.16 -3.56 -2.00
N ALA A 58 -10.67 -4.27 -3.01
CA ALA A 58 -11.94 -3.92 -3.66
C ALA A 58 -13.13 -3.90 -2.67
N ASP A 59 -13.25 -4.93 -1.82
CA ASP A 59 -14.27 -4.96 -0.76
C ASP A 59 -14.14 -3.78 0.21
N MET A 60 -12.90 -3.36 0.50
CA MET A 60 -12.65 -2.22 1.37
C MET A 60 -13.08 -0.91 0.72
N TYR A 61 -12.80 -0.72 -0.57
CA TYR A 61 -13.24 0.47 -1.30
C TYR A 61 -14.76 0.59 -1.32
N VAL A 62 -15.49 -0.49 -1.61
CA VAL A 62 -16.96 -0.45 -1.57
C VAL A 62 -17.46 -0.06 -0.19
N LYS A 63 -16.94 -0.69 0.87
CA LYS A 63 -17.36 -0.39 2.25
C LYS A 63 -17.08 1.04 2.65
N GLU A 64 -15.96 1.61 2.23
CA GLU A 64 -15.62 2.99 2.57
C GLU A 64 -16.42 3.99 1.73
N LYS A 65 -16.66 3.72 0.44
CA LYS A 65 -17.56 4.50 -0.42
C LYS A 65 -18.99 4.54 0.15
N GLN A 66 -19.52 3.39 0.57
CA GLN A 66 -20.83 3.29 1.22
C GLN A 66 -20.93 4.14 2.50
N LYS A 67 -19.91 4.10 3.37
CA LYS A 67 -19.90 4.93 4.59
C LYS A 67 -19.90 6.44 4.32
N ILE A 68 -19.25 6.86 3.24
CA ILE A 68 -19.23 8.26 2.81
C ILE A 68 -20.62 8.65 2.31
N ASP A 69 -21.22 7.83 1.46
CA ASP A 69 -22.55 8.07 0.89
C ASP A 69 -23.64 8.09 1.97
N GLU A 70 -23.52 7.26 3.01
CA GLU A 70 -24.42 7.21 4.17
C GLU A 70 -24.23 8.37 5.16
N GLY A 71 -23.26 9.27 4.93
CA GLY A 71 -23.05 10.45 5.76
C GLY A 71 -22.43 10.16 7.13
N GLU A 72 -21.77 9.01 7.31
CA GLU A 72 -21.02 8.69 8.54
C GLU A 72 -19.74 9.53 8.72
N THR A 73 -19.52 10.58 7.92
CA THR A 73 -18.49 11.62 8.11
C THR A 73 -18.79 12.55 9.31
N GLY A 74 -19.78 12.21 10.14
CA GLY A 74 -20.24 13.00 11.28
C GLY A 74 -19.80 12.54 12.67
N LYS A 75 -18.86 11.58 12.81
CA LYS A 75 -18.30 11.21 14.13
C LYS A 75 -16.79 11.40 14.20
N LYS A 76 -16.44 12.51 14.86
CA LYS A 76 -15.13 12.85 15.44
C LYS A 76 -14.38 11.62 15.95
N SER A 77 -13.12 11.50 15.57
CA SER A 77 -12.14 10.67 16.26
C SER A 77 -11.01 11.59 16.73
N GLU A 78 -11.16 12.10 17.95
CA GLU A 78 -10.04 12.47 18.80
C GLU A 78 -9.42 11.17 19.37
N SER A 79 -8.20 10.81 18.96
CA SER A 79 -7.17 10.14 19.79
C SER A 79 -5.91 9.91 18.93
N ILE A 80 -4.84 10.68 19.15
CA ILE A 80 -3.65 10.31 19.95
C ILE A 80 -2.92 9.09 19.37
N ASP A 81 -2.05 9.34 18.40
CA ASP A 81 -0.79 8.61 18.28
C ASP A 81 0.25 9.59 17.71
N GLY A 82 1.26 9.89 18.51
CA GLY A 82 2.11 11.08 18.42
C GLY A 82 3.06 11.12 17.24
N TYR A 83 2.54 11.23 16.02
CA TYR A 83 3.31 11.67 14.86
C TYR A 83 2.46 12.62 14.00
N SER A 84 2.38 13.86 14.47
CA SER A 84 1.85 15.00 13.71
C SER A 84 2.86 15.40 12.63
N VAL A 85 2.46 15.31 11.37
CA VAL A 85 3.07 16.15 10.32
C VAL A 85 1.99 17.13 9.90
N THR A 86 2.13 18.37 10.39
CA THR A 86 1.29 19.49 10.01
C THR A 86 2.09 20.35 9.04
N TYR A 87 1.61 20.51 7.80
CA TYR A 87 1.86 21.73 7.05
C TYR A 87 0.59 22.17 6.30
N ALA A 88 0.14 23.36 6.70
CA ALA A 88 -0.63 24.36 5.95
C ALA A 88 -2.03 24.00 5.40
N SER A 89 -3.03 24.39 6.19
CA SER A 89 -4.15 25.27 5.80
C SER A 89 -4.55 25.39 4.32
N GLU A 90 -5.87 25.23 4.12
CA GLU A 90 -6.71 25.64 2.99
C GLU A 90 -6.87 24.63 1.84
N GLN A 91 -8.03 23.96 1.87
CA GLN A 91 -8.72 23.19 0.81
C GLN A 91 -8.58 21.65 0.86
N LYS A 92 -9.76 21.01 0.73
CA LYS A 92 -10.04 19.62 0.29
C LYS A 92 -10.11 18.52 1.37
N ASP A 93 -11.30 18.35 1.95
CA ASP A 93 -11.71 17.10 2.61
C ASP A 93 -11.44 15.84 1.74
N GLY A 94 -11.37 16.00 0.41
CA GLY A 94 -11.05 14.92 -0.54
C GLY A 94 -9.61 14.40 -0.48
N GLU A 95 -8.62 15.25 -0.20
CA GLU A 95 -7.20 14.81 -0.11
C GLU A 95 -6.98 13.98 1.17
N ILE A 96 -7.67 14.33 2.26
CA ILE A 96 -7.65 13.54 3.50
C ILE A 96 -8.26 12.16 3.26
N LEU A 97 -9.38 12.08 2.54
CA LEU A 97 -10.06 10.81 2.29
C LEU A 97 -9.22 9.85 1.44
N GLU A 98 -8.63 10.32 0.34
CA GLU A 98 -7.79 9.50 -0.54
C GLU A 98 -6.57 8.93 0.23
N GLU A 99 -5.95 9.73 1.09
CA GLU A 99 -4.84 9.28 1.91
C GLU A 99 -5.27 8.20 2.93
N LEU A 100 -6.46 8.38 3.55
CA LEU A 100 -7.02 7.37 4.45
C LEU A 100 -7.32 6.06 3.74
N LEU A 101 -7.91 6.10 2.54
CA LEU A 101 -8.17 4.94 1.69
C LEU A 101 -6.85 4.23 1.32
N SER A 102 -5.86 5.00 0.86
CA SER A 102 -4.53 4.49 0.48
C SER A 102 -3.81 3.83 1.66
N ARG A 103 -3.95 4.39 2.87
CA ARG A 103 -3.37 3.84 4.09
C ARG A 103 -4.05 2.52 4.49
N LYS A 104 -5.39 2.44 4.41
CA LYS A 104 -6.15 1.21 4.67
C LYS A 104 -5.82 0.13 3.63
N ALA A 105 -5.85 0.48 2.35
CA ALA A 105 -5.50 -0.41 1.25
C ALA A 105 -4.06 -0.96 1.41
N SER A 106 -3.10 -0.10 1.74
CA SER A 106 -1.71 -0.50 2.01
C SER A 106 -1.60 -1.51 3.15
N LYS A 107 -2.34 -1.31 4.25
CA LYS A 107 -2.34 -2.24 5.40
C LYS A 107 -2.90 -3.62 5.01
N ILE A 108 -3.98 -3.65 4.25
CA ILE A 108 -4.59 -4.89 3.76
C ILE A 108 -3.64 -5.59 2.79
N ALA A 109 -3.14 -4.89 1.78
CA ALA A 109 -2.21 -5.43 0.80
C ALA A 109 -0.95 -6.01 1.45
N LYS A 110 -0.38 -5.31 2.45
CA LYS A 110 0.78 -5.80 3.23
C LYS A 110 0.51 -7.14 3.91
N ARG A 111 -0.69 -7.36 4.43
CA ARG A 111 -1.04 -8.61 5.12
C ARG A 111 -0.95 -9.82 4.20
N TYR A 112 -1.42 -9.70 2.97
CA TYR A 112 -1.40 -10.77 1.98
C TYR A 112 -0.03 -10.91 1.30
N LEU A 113 0.60 -9.79 0.95
CA LEU A 113 1.81 -9.79 0.12
C LEU A 113 3.13 -9.94 0.90
N LEU A 114 3.11 -9.95 2.24
CA LEU A 114 4.32 -9.93 3.07
C LEU A 114 5.36 -10.99 2.69
N ARG A 115 4.92 -12.22 2.42
CA ARG A 115 5.81 -13.37 2.11
C ARG A 115 6.13 -13.51 0.63
N THR A 116 5.46 -12.78 -0.25
CA THR A 116 5.62 -12.90 -1.71
C THR A 116 6.89 -12.22 -2.24
N GLY A 117 7.51 -11.34 -1.43
CA GLY A 117 8.66 -10.53 -1.86
C GLY A 117 8.31 -9.36 -2.79
N LEU A 118 7.04 -9.21 -3.21
CA LEU A 118 6.58 -8.15 -4.11
C LEU A 118 6.74 -6.75 -3.51
N LEU A 119 6.62 -6.62 -2.19
CA LEU A 119 6.74 -5.35 -1.47
C LEU A 119 8.19 -4.93 -1.21
N THR A 120 9.15 -5.83 -1.45
CA THR A 120 10.55 -5.53 -1.13
C THR A 120 11.12 -4.57 -2.17
N ARG A 121 11.73 -3.49 -1.70
CA ARG A 121 12.60 -2.66 -2.53
C ARG A 121 14.02 -3.19 -2.35
N LYS A 122 14.47 -4.08 -3.23
CA LYS A 122 15.90 -4.39 -3.33
C LYS A 122 16.59 -3.12 -3.85
N VAL A 123 17.05 -2.29 -2.93
CA VAL A 123 18.12 -1.33 -3.21
C VAL A 123 19.41 -2.14 -3.16
N GLY A 124 20.04 -2.36 -4.30
CA GLY A 124 21.40 -2.90 -4.29
C GLY A 124 22.27 -1.87 -3.58
N CYS A 125 22.72 -2.17 -2.36
CA CYS A 125 23.86 -1.45 -1.80
C CYS A 125 25.07 -1.83 -2.66
N GLY A 126 25.36 -1.02 -3.68
CA GLY A 126 26.69 -0.99 -4.25
C GLY A 126 27.62 -0.52 -3.13
N HIS A 127 28.36 -1.45 -2.54
CA HIS A 127 29.46 -1.07 -1.67
C HIS A 127 30.55 -0.49 -2.57
N ASP A 128 30.63 0.84 -2.62
CA ASP A 128 31.78 1.55 -3.17
C ASP A 128 32.96 1.34 -2.21
N HIS A 129 33.67 0.22 -2.37
CA HIS A 129 34.96 -0.01 -1.72
C HIS A 129 36.07 0.74 -2.48
N GLN A 130 36.02 2.07 -2.47
CA GLN A 130 37.12 2.98 -2.81
C GLN A 130 36.88 4.17 -1.88
N TYR A 131 37.69 4.46 -0.86
CA TYR A 131 39.13 4.60 -0.84
C TYR A 131 39.70 4.29 0.55
N GLY A 132 40.93 3.77 0.60
CA GLY A 132 41.71 3.65 1.83
C GLY A 132 42.02 5.00 2.44
N CYS A 133 41.84 5.12 3.75
CA CYS A 133 42.43 6.18 4.55
C CYS A 133 43.68 5.62 5.24
N ASP A 134 44.80 5.61 4.52
CA ASP A 134 46.10 5.72 5.16
C ASP A 134 46.24 7.18 5.62
N ILE A 135 45.86 7.46 6.85
CA ILE A 135 46.31 8.69 7.52
C ILE A 135 47.39 8.26 8.53
N ILE A 136 48.61 8.28 8.02
CA ILE A 136 49.79 8.51 8.86
C ILE A 136 49.69 9.97 9.31
N SER A 137 49.61 10.20 10.61
CA SER A 137 50.04 11.45 11.23
C SER A 137 50.60 11.11 12.60
N GLN A 138 51.93 11.05 12.66
CA GLN A 138 52.72 11.23 13.88
C GLN A 138 52.31 12.57 14.51
N ASP A 139 52.02 12.60 15.82
CA ASP A 139 52.89 13.30 16.78
C ASP A 139 52.34 13.34 18.22
N SER A 140 53.21 12.93 19.13
CA SER A 140 53.46 13.47 20.49
C SER A 140 52.37 13.45 21.58
N ARG A 141 52.70 12.74 22.69
CA ARG A 141 52.38 12.95 24.12
C ARG A 141 52.34 11.56 24.81
N ASP A 142 53.01 11.20 25.89
CA ASP A 142 53.89 11.86 26.87
C ASP A 142 54.63 10.73 27.61
N GLU A 143 55.95 10.86 27.82
CA GLU A 143 56.69 10.55 29.09
C GLU A 143 58.19 10.85 28.94
#